data_AF-A0A853GES6-F1
#
_entry.id   AF-A0A853GES6-F1
#
_cell.length_a   1.000
_cell.length_b   1.000
_cell.length_c   1.000
_cell.angle_alpha   90.00
_cell.angle_beta   90.00
_cell.angle_gamma   90.00
#
_symmetry.space_group_name_H-M   'P 1'
#
loop_
_entity.id
_entity.type
_entity.pdbx_description
1 polymer ?
#
loop_
_entity_poly.entity_id
_entity_poly.type
_entity_poly.pdbx_seq_one_letter_code
_entity_poly.pdbx_strand_id
1 'polypeptide(L)'
;MILRTARNDLRPFDGRFAMAWRVAAQCSLASLVFMTYGIPLAAIGCYLILFLMKPDGAESTLMAIGVAVLVSLVVILLIYLARWTIDDPMWRMVVIAVGSFTFIYIGAASLLGPIGNILALVVGFSMSLLSDVPFGEAATRAVLYAWLMTVAPMGIIVIFNLLFGRSAVHLLQQELARRLETAAQALDQAVVTDELLELLRTGNEELKKRAGFIRLLHLAPSAQTQYLTSAIDDTYRLLLAVATLATYTPEPLRHELASQSRLAAQAVEAHQPLDTPHQDKYYDEGPIGEAQLALDVLLGHRPSTTEQASKTPFFFKDALSNPDYPRFALKTTAAAIISYLIYTAIDWQGIHTAMITCYVAALTTTAETVHKLTLRIIGCLIGAAMGVASILFLIPHMTSIGGLMVLVFAGILVAGWVSSGSERIAYAGIQIGLAFLLTILQDFGPSIELSAASDRVMGILLGNLVMYLVFTRIWPLSIASAAHDKINSALNQLAQITRSQPSRSATMDEISKILATLHEAREGLRLARFEPKNLRQDDEIIMRLKTLISDTEDLCRGLAFQPAAQTYTQTISEINQMQQLLSKIKG
;
A
#
# COMPACT_ATOMS: atom_id res chain seq x y z
N MET A 1 2.96 1.82 26.64
CA MET A 1 3.70 1.65 25.36
C MET A 1 2.86 2.10 24.16
N ILE A 2 1.64 1.56 23.97
CA ILE A 2 0.75 1.86 22.82
C ILE A 2 0.45 3.36 22.65
N LEU A 3 0.10 4.07 23.73
CA LEU A 3 -0.17 5.52 23.66
C LEU A 3 1.05 6.36 23.24
N ARG A 4 2.27 5.93 23.63
CA ARG A 4 3.52 6.60 23.24
C ARG A 4 3.81 6.35 21.75
N THR A 5 3.60 5.14 21.27
CA THR A 5 3.73 4.80 19.85
C THR A 5 2.72 5.58 19.00
N ALA A 6 1.44 5.61 19.41
CA ALA A 6 0.42 6.39 18.73
C ALA A 6 0.74 7.89 18.70
N ARG A 7 1.25 8.45 19.81
CA ARG A 7 1.70 9.85 19.84
C ARG A 7 2.84 10.12 18.87
N ASN A 8 3.80 9.19 18.74
CA ASN A 8 4.89 9.32 17.78
C ASN A 8 4.38 9.21 16.33
N ASP A 9 3.45 8.29 16.07
CA ASP A 9 2.82 8.13 14.75
C ASP A 9 1.94 9.32 14.33
N LEU A 10 1.51 10.16 15.29
CA LEU A 10 0.72 11.38 15.05
C LEU A 10 1.55 12.66 14.91
N ARG A 11 2.89 12.59 15.03
CA ARG A 11 3.76 13.76 14.91
C ARG A 11 3.67 14.39 13.51
N PRO A 12 3.75 15.72 13.41
CA PRO A 12 3.84 16.40 12.12
C PRO A 12 5.14 15.98 11.41
N PHE A 13 5.05 15.77 10.11
CA PHE A 13 6.19 15.59 9.22
C PHE A 13 5.86 16.24 7.87
N ASP A 14 6.88 16.47 7.04
CA ASP A 14 6.73 17.23 5.81
C ASP A 14 5.75 16.55 4.84
N GLY A 15 4.77 17.34 4.37
CA GLY A 15 3.73 16.88 3.47
C GLY A 15 2.50 16.23 4.12
N ARG A 16 2.53 15.89 5.41
CA ARG A 16 1.37 15.31 6.11
C ARG A 16 0.16 16.26 6.10
N PHE A 17 0.37 17.52 6.46
CA PHE A 17 -0.69 18.53 6.46
C PHE A 17 -1.25 18.77 5.06
N ALA A 18 -0.35 18.90 4.07
CA ALA A 18 -0.74 19.10 2.67
C ALA A 18 -1.60 17.94 2.16
N MET A 19 -1.28 16.70 2.53
CA MET A 19 -2.09 15.53 2.19
C MET A 19 -3.47 15.58 2.85
N ALA A 20 -3.52 15.78 4.17
CA ALA A 20 -4.79 15.87 4.91
C ALA A 20 -5.69 16.99 4.38
N TRP A 21 -5.11 18.15 4.05
CA TRP A 21 -5.82 19.29 3.49
C TRP A 21 -6.39 18.99 2.10
N ARG A 22 -5.60 18.38 1.19
CA ARG A 22 -6.07 18.02 -0.16
C ARG A 22 -7.26 17.07 -0.10
N VAL A 23 -7.17 16.04 0.74
CA VAL A 23 -8.25 15.07 0.94
C VAL A 23 -9.50 15.76 1.49
N ALA A 24 -9.35 16.61 2.52
CA ALA A 24 -10.46 17.37 3.10
C ALA A 24 -11.12 18.33 2.09
N ALA A 25 -10.32 19.04 1.30
CA ALA A 25 -10.81 19.95 0.26
C ALA A 25 -11.60 19.20 -0.81
N GLN A 26 -11.11 18.06 -1.28
CA GLN A 26 -11.80 17.24 -2.27
C GLN A 26 -13.09 16.61 -1.73
N CYS A 27 -13.11 16.14 -0.48
CA CYS A 27 -14.34 15.63 0.15
C CYS A 27 -15.37 16.74 0.37
N SER A 28 -14.93 17.95 0.73
CA SER A 28 -15.78 19.13 0.81
C SER A 28 -16.36 19.50 -0.56
N LEU A 29 -15.56 19.47 -1.62
CA LEU A 29 -16.01 19.73 -2.98
C LEU A 29 -16.98 18.64 -3.48
N ALA A 30 -16.70 17.37 -3.18
CA ALA A 30 -17.60 16.27 -3.47
C ALA A 30 -18.93 16.43 -2.74
N SER A 31 -18.91 16.80 -1.45
CA SER A 31 -20.14 17.09 -0.71
C SER A 31 -20.96 18.20 -1.36
N LEU A 32 -20.31 19.27 -1.85
CA LEU A 32 -21.00 20.32 -2.62
C LEU A 32 -21.67 19.77 -3.88
N VAL A 33 -20.92 19.04 -4.71
CA VAL A 33 -21.42 18.49 -5.98
C VAL A 33 -22.60 17.54 -5.71
N PHE A 34 -22.45 16.63 -4.76
CA PHE A 34 -23.47 15.63 -4.46
C PHE A 34 -24.75 16.26 -3.90
N MET A 35 -24.62 17.22 -2.99
CA MET A 35 -25.78 17.92 -2.42
C MET A 35 -26.45 18.86 -3.42
N THR A 36 -25.68 19.47 -4.33
CA THR A 36 -26.24 20.36 -5.36
C THR A 36 -27.00 19.59 -6.43
N TYR A 37 -26.46 18.45 -6.89
CA TYR A 37 -27.05 17.66 -7.98
C TYR A 37 -27.96 16.54 -7.50
N GLY A 38 -28.20 16.40 -6.19
CA GLY A 38 -29.05 15.35 -5.66
C GLY A 38 -28.49 13.94 -5.90
N ILE A 39 -27.16 13.77 -5.84
CA ILE A 39 -26.52 12.47 -6.00
C ILE A 39 -26.58 11.73 -4.65
N PRO A 40 -27.24 10.55 -4.57
CA PRO A 40 -27.41 9.84 -3.30
C PRO A 40 -26.06 9.32 -2.76
N LEU A 41 -26.04 8.93 -1.48
CA LEU A 41 -24.90 8.28 -0.83
C LEU A 41 -23.58 9.11 -0.89
N ALA A 42 -23.68 10.43 -0.67
CA ALA A 42 -22.53 11.35 -0.67
C ALA A 42 -21.38 10.93 0.25
N ALA A 43 -21.70 10.28 1.37
CA ALA A 43 -20.71 9.69 2.27
C ALA A 43 -19.77 8.69 1.58
N ILE A 44 -20.30 7.82 0.72
CA ILE A 44 -19.52 6.81 -0.01
C ILE A 44 -18.62 7.49 -1.03
N GLY A 45 -19.13 8.50 -1.75
CA GLY A 45 -18.33 9.26 -2.70
C GLY A 45 -17.13 9.96 -2.04
N CYS A 46 -17.35 10.60 -0.90
CA CYS A 46 -16.27 11.23 -0.12
C CYS A 46 -15.29 10.19 0.45
N TYR A 47 -15.80 9.05 0.90
CA TYR A 47 -14.95 7.95 1.37
C TYR A 47 -14.00 7.43 0.29
N LEU A 48 -14.48 7.30 -0.95
CA LEU A 48 -13.64 6.85 -2.07
C LEU A 48 -12.48 7.82 -2.30
N ILE A 49 -12.69 9.13 -2.16
CA ILE A 49 -11.62 10.14 -2.21
C ILE A 49 -10.59 9.90 -1.10
N LEU A 50 -11.04 9.74 0.14
CA LEU A 50 -10.18 9.45 1.29
C LEU A 50 -9.37 8.16 1.11
N PHE A 51 -9.95 7.13 0.47
CA PHE A 51 -9.30 5.84 0.26
C PHE A 51 -8.29 5.84 -0.90
N LEU A 52 -8.59 6.52 -2.01
CA LEU A 52 -7.76 6.51 -3.22
C LEU A 52 -6.65 7.56 -3.20
N MET A 53 -6.79 8.62 -2.40
CA MET A 53 -5.80 9.67 -2.35
C MET A 53 -4.44 9.16 -1.88
N LYS A 54 -3.42 9.39 -2.71
CA LYS A 54 -2.00 9.12 -2.44
C LYS A 54 -1.18 10.42 -2.50
N PRO A 55 0.02 10.45 -1.89
CA PRO A 55 0.90 11.62 -1.95
C PRO A 55 1.23 12.02 -3.39
N ASP A 56 1.40 11.03 -4.26
CA ASP A 56 1.63 11.17 -5.69
C ASP A 56 0.32 11.47 -6.45
N GLY A 57 0.29 12.62 -7.15
CA GLY A 57 -0.83 13.03 -7.96
C GLY A 57 -1.06 12.14 -9.17
N ALA A 58 -0.01 11.60 -9.78
CA ALA A 58 -0.10 10.70 -10.93
C ALA A 58 -0.71 9.36 -10.53
N GLU A 59 -0.25 8.78 -9.41
CA GLU A 59 -0.81 7.55 -8.85
C GLU A 59 -2.29 7.71 -8.52
N SER A 60 -2.64 8.78 -7.82
CA SER A 60 -4.03 9.09 -7.44
C SER A 60 -4.94 9.23 -8.67
N THR A 61 -4.46 9.91 -9.71
CA THR A 61 -5.19 10.10 -10.98
C THR A 61 -5.37 8.77 -11.71
N LEU A 62 -4.32 7.97 -11.82
CA LEU A 62 -4.40 6.66 -12.49
C LEU A 62 -5.31 5.69 -11.73
N MET A 63 -5.25 5.66 -10.39
CA MET A 63 -6.17 4.89 -9.56
C MET A 63 -7.62 5.35 -9.75
N ALA A 64 -7.87 6.67 -9.83
CA ALA A 64 -9.21 7.20 -10.04
C ALA A 64 -9.79 6.83 -11.40
N ILE A 65 -8.99 6.94 -12.48
CA ILE A 65 -9.36 6.48 -13.81
C ILE A 65 -9.61 4.97 -13.80
N GLY A 66 -8.70 4.20 -13.19
CA GLY A 66 -8.82 2.75 -13.06
C GLY A 66 -10.12 2.33 -12.39
N VAL A 67 -10.47 2.95 -11.25
CA VAL A 67 -11.73 2.67 -10.53
C VAL A 67 -12.95 3.10 -11.35
N ALA A 68 -12.91 4.24 -12.05
CA ALA A 68 -14.02 4.67 -12.91
C ALA A 68 -14.28 3.67 -14.05
N VAL A 69 -13.23 3.20 -14.72
CA VAL A 69 -13.33 2.16 -15.77
C VAL A 69 -13.83 0.84 -15.16
N LEU A 70 -13.27 0.44 -14.02
CA LEU A 70 -13.63 -0.79 -13.34
C LEU A 70 -15.11 -0.83 -12.95
N VAL A 71 -15.61 0.22 -12.31
CA VAL A 71 -17.01 0.30 -11.90
C VAL A 71 -17.93 0.35 -13.11
N SER A 72 -17.51 0.99 -14.22
CA SER A 72 -18.28 0.95 -15.48
C SER A 72 -18.42 -0.47 -16.02
N LEU A 73 -17.32 -1.25 -16.02
CA LEU A 73 -17.34 -2.66 -16.42
C LEU A 73 -18.20 -3.51 -15.48
N VAL A 74 -18.10 -3.28 -14.17
CA VAL A 74 -18.91 -4.01 -13.19
C VAL A 74 -20.40 -3.68 -13.34
N VAL A 75 -20.77 -2.41 -13.58
CA VAL A 75 -22.17 -2.04 -13.84
C VAL A 75 -22.73 -2.77 -15.07
N ILE A 76 -21.96 -2.87 -16.15
CA ILE A 76 -22.35 -3.66 -17.33
C ILE A 76 -22.54 -5.13 -16.96
N LEU A 77 -21.60 -5.71 -16.21
CA LEU A 77 -21.68 -7.08 -15.73
C LEU A 77 -22.90 -7.31 -14.82
N LEU A 78 -23.23 -6.36 -13.94
CA LEU A 78 -24.38 -6.45 -13.05
C LEU A 78 -25.69 -6.43 -13.81
N ILE A 79 -25.82 -5.58 -14.83
CA ILE A 79 -27.00 -5.58 -15.72
C ILE A 79 -27.14 -6.95 -16.42
N TYR A 80 -26.03 -7.53 -16.86
CA TYR A 80 -26.03 -8.86 -17.47
C TYR A 80 -26.42 -9.97 -16.48
N LEU A 81 -25.82 -9.98 -15.29
CA LEU A 81 -26.07 -10.99 -14.25
C LEU A 81 -27.47 -10.87 -13.63
N ALA A 82 -28.00 -9.65 -13.52
CA ALA A 82 -29.36 -9.41 -13.04
C ALA A 82 -30.35 -10.22 -13.87
N ARG A 83 -30.21 -10.24 -15.20
CA ARG A 83 -31.08 -11.03 -16.09
C ARG A 83 -31.24 -12.50 -15.69
N TRP A 84 -30.21 -13.11 -15.08
CA TRP A 84 -30.19 -14.51 -14.69
C TRP A 84 -30.56 -14.76 -13.22
N THR A 85 -30.49 -13.74 -12.37
CA THR A 85 -30.64 -13.86 -10.91
C THR A 85 -31.93 -13.26 -10.36
N ILE A 86 -32.72 -12.59 -11.22
CA ILE A 86 -33.93 -11.84 -10.82
C ILE A 86 -34.98 -12.73 -10.16
N ASP A 87 -35.23 -13.93 -10.68
CA ASP A 87 -36.38 -14.74 -10.26
C ASP A 87 -36.09 -15.66 -9.06
N ASP A 88 -34.82 -15.87 -8.71
CA ASP A 88 -34.42 -16.90 -7.75
C ASP A 88 -33.33 -16.43 -6.75
N PRO A 89 -33.69 -16.28 -5.46
CA PRO A 89 -32.74 -15.95 -4.39
C PRO A 89 -31.56 -16.92 -4.28
N MET A 90 -31.73 -18.20 -4.64
CA MET A 90 -30.66 -19.20 -4.61
C MET A 90 -29.58 -18.89 -5.66
N TRP A 91 -29.98 -18.54 -6.88
CA TRP A 91 -29.06 -18.16 -7.95
C TRP A 91 -28.26 -16.91 -7.59
N ARG A 92 -28.88 -15.95 -6.91
CA ARG A 92 -28.20 -14.78 -6.39
C ARG A 92 -27.11 -15.13 -5.38
N MET A 93 -27.40 -16.04 -4.45
CA MET A 93 -26.43 -16.53 -3.46
C MET A 93 -25.26 -17.28 -4.14
N VAL A 94 -25.54 -18.09 -5.17
CA VAL A 94 -24.52 -18.75 -5.98
C VAL A 94 -23.63 -17.74 -6.69
N VAL A 95 -24.20 -16.70 -7.28
CA VAL A 95 -23.43 -15.64 -7.95
C VAL A 95 -22.55 -14.88 -6.96
N ILE A 96 -23.08 -14.54 -5.77
CA ILE A 96 -22.29 -13.91 -4.71
C ILE A 96 -21.13 -14.83 -4.30
N ALA A 97 -21.38 -16.11 -4.05
CA ALA A 97 -20.38 -17.06 -3.59
C ALA A 97 -19.29 -17.30 -4.64
N VAL A 98 -19.69 -17.67 -5.87
CA VAL A 98 -18.77 -17.98 -6.97
C VAL A 98 -18.02 -16.74 -7.43
N GLY A 99 -18.70 -15.61 -7.57
CA GLY A 99 -18.09 -14.33 -7.94
C GLY A 99 -17.06 -13.87 -6.91
N SER A 100 -17.42 -13.91 -5.62
CA SER A 100 -16.50 -13.55 -4.53
C SER A 100 -15.28 -14.45 -4.53
N PHE A 101 -15.49 -15.77 -4.56
CA PHE A 101 -14.39 -16.73 -4.55
C PHE A 101 -13.45 -16.50 -5.73
N THR A 102 -14.00 -16.32 -6.94
CA THR A 102 -13.22 -16.14 -8.17
C THR A 102 -12.37 -14.88 -8.12
N PHE A 103 -12.96 -13.73 -7.78
CA PHE A 103 -12.21 -12.47 -7.75
C PHE A 103 -11.19 -12.43 -6.60
N ILE A 104 -11.50 -12.99 -5.43
CA ILE A 104 -10.54 -13.07 -4.32
C ILE A 104 -9.40 -14.04 -4.68
N TYR A 105 -9.70 -15.18 -5.30
CA TYR A 105 -8.69 -16.13 -5.73
C TYR A 105 -7.74 -15.53 -6.76
N ILE A 106 -8.29 -14.87 -7.80
CA ILE A 106 -7.47 -14.17 -8.80
C ILE A 106 -6.65 -13.07 -8.13
N GLY A 107 -7.23 -12.30 -7.21
CA GLY A 107 -6.51 -11.28 -6.43
C GLY A 107 -5.34 -11.86 -5.64
N ALA A 108 -5.53 -12.99 -4.96
CA ALA A 108 -4.50 -13.63 -4.15
C ALA A 108 -3.40 -14.29 -4.99
N ALA A 109 -3.73 -14.83 -6.17
CA ALA A 109 -2.82 -15.60 -7.03
C ALA A 109 -2.13 -14.76 -8.14
N SER A 110 -2.37 -13.45 -8.19
CA SER A 110 -1.84 -12.57 -9.24
C SER A 110 -1.40 -11.20 -8.72
N LEU A 111 -0.82 -10.40 -9.61
CA LEU A 111 -0.44 -9.00 -9.36
C LEU A 111 -1.65 -8.07 -9.08
N LEU A 112 -2.90 -8.54 -9.20
CA LEU A 112 -4.08 -7.77 -8.78
C LEU A 112 -4.08 -7.49 -7.28
N GLY A 113 -3.55 -8.40 -6.46
CA GLY A 113 -3.44 -8.24 -5.01
C GLY A 113 -4.77 -7.81 -4.36
N PRO A 114 -4.81 -6.71 -3.58
CA PRO A 114 -6.02 -6.22 -2.92
C PRO A 114 -7.17 -5.85 -3.86
N ILE A 115 -6.91 -5.59 -5.15
CA ILE A 115 -7.94 -5.22 -6.13
C ILE A 115 -8.96 -6.36 -6.30
N GLY A 116 -8.51 -7.62 -6.20
CA GLY A 116 -9.43 -8.77 -6.26
C GLY A 116 -10.51 -8.74 -5.17
N ASN A 117 -10.16 -8.33 -3.94
CA ASN A 117 -11.14 -8.18 -2.86
C ASN A 117 -12.12 -7.03 -3.14
N ILE A 118 -11.68 -5.94 -3.78
CA ILE A 118 -12.54 -4.82 -4.17
C ILE A 118 -13.52 -5.27 -5.27
N LEU A 119 -13.06 -6.04 -6.26
CA LEU A 119 -13.93 -6.60 -7.29
C LEU A 119 -15.00 -7.53 -6.70
N ALA A 120 -14.58 -8.42 -5.80
CA ALA A 120 -15.49 -9.31 -5.06
C ALA A 120 -16.52 -8.52 -4.25
N LEU A 121 -16.08 -7.46 -3.57
CA LEU A 121 -16.96 -6.55 -2.84
C LEU A 121 -18.02 -5.93 -3.75
N VAL A 122 -17.63 -5.35 -4.88
CA VAL A 122 -18.58 -4.66 -5.76
C VAL A 122 -19.61 -5.66 -6.29
N VAL A 123 -19.19 -6.85 -6.72
CA VAL A 123 -20.12 -7.88 -7.21
C VAL A 123 -21.02 -8.38 -6.10
N GLY A 124 -20.46 -8.76 -4.95
CA GLY A 124 -21.21 -9.31 -3.82
C GLY A 124 -22.22 -8.33 -3.24
N PHE A 125 -21.80 -7.08 -3.00
CA PHE A 125 -22.67 -6.05 -2.43
C PHE A 125 -23.75 -5.59 -3.41
N SER A 126 -23.44 -5.47 -4.69
CA SER A 126 -24.45 -5.09 -5.68
C SER A 126 -25.50 -6.19 -5.84
N MET A 127 -25.09 -7.46 -5.79
CA MET A 127 -26.00 -8.59 -5.80
C MET A 127 -26.86 -8.66 -4.53
N SER A 128 -26.35 -8.25 -3.35
CA SER A 128 -27.21 -8.17 -2.16
C SER A 128 -28.26 -7.08 -2.26
N LEU A 129 -27.92 -5.92 -2.84
CA LEU A 129 -28.86 -4.78 -3.01
C LEU A 129 -29.98 -5.04 -4.01
N LEU A 130 -29.77 -5.91 -5.00
CA LEU A 130 -30.81 -6.31 -5.97
C LEU A 130 -32.03 -6.97 -5.29
N SER A 131 -31.94 -7.36 -4.01
CA SER A 131 -33.05 -7.90 -3.24
C SER A 131 -34.13 -6.89 -2.87
N ASP A 132 -33.78 -5.61 -2.77
CA ASP A 132 -34.58 -4.63 -2.03
C ASP A 132 -35.29 -3.61 -2.93
N VAL A 133 -35.03 -3.64 -4.24
CA VAL A 133 -35.53 -2.61 -5.17
C VAL A 133 -36.74 -3.13 -5.96
N PRO A 134 -37.93 -2.49 -5.83
CA PRO A 134 -39.09 -2.84 -6.65
C PRO A 134 -38.77 -2.61 -8.15
N PHE A 135 -39.07 -3.64 -8.96
CA PHE A 135 -38.59 -3.77 -10.34
C PHE A 135 -39.13 -2.69 -11.30
N GLY A 136 -38.31 -2.30 -12.29
CA GLY A 136 -38.65 -1.33 -13.34
C GLY A 136 -37.59 -0.22 -13.47
N GLU A 137 -38.03 1.01 -13.79
CA GLU A 137 -37.18 2.20 -13.93
C GLU A 137 -36.32 2.48 -12.67
N ALA A 138 -36.81 2.12 -11.49
CA ALA A 138 -36.12 2.31 -10.21
C ALA A 138 -34.81 1.51 -10.10
N ALA A 139 -34.78 0.27 -10.60
CA ALA A 139 -33.57 -0.57 -10.58
C ALA A 139 -32.50 -0.02 -11.54
N THR A 140 -32.89 0.35 -12.75
CA THR A 140 -31.96 0.98 -13.71
C THR A 140 -31.44 2.31 -13.18
N ARG A 141 -32.31 3.13 -12.58
CA ARG A 141 -31.93 4.41 -11.97
C ARG A 141 -31.00 4.22 -10.77
N ALA A 142 -31.23 3.21 -9.92
CA ALA A 142 -30.36 2.87 -8.80
C ALA A 142 -28.96 2.44 -9.27
N VAL A 143 -28.88 1.61 -10.32
CA VAL A 143 -27.61 1.20 -10.94
C VAL A 143 -26.87 2.41 -11.53
N LEU A 144 -27.58 3.31 -12.22
CA LEU A 144 -27.00 4.54 -12.76
C LEU A 144 -26.52 5.50 -11.65
N TYR A 145 -27.26 5.63 -10.55
CA TYR A 145 -26.80 6.40 -9.40
C TYR A 145 -25.61 5.75 -8.69
N ALA A 146 -25.56 4.42 -8.61
CA ALA A 146 -24.40 3.70 -8.08
C ALA A 146 -23.14 3.92 -8.93
N TRP A 147 -23.32 4.01 -10.26
CA TRP A 147 -22.26 4.41 -11.17
C TRP A 147 -21.86 5.88 -10.94
N LEU A 148 -22.83 6.80 -10.93
CA LEU A 148 -22.59 8.24 -10.79
C LEU A 148 -21.92 8.60 -9.46
N MET A 149 -22.38 8.04 -8.34
CA MET A 149 -21.80 8.26 -7.00
C MET A 149 -20.33 7.81 -6.92
N THR A 150 -19.92 6.88 -7.79
CA THR A 150 -18.54 6.40 -7.84
C THR A 150 -17.72 7.22 -8.84
N VAL A 151 -18.24 7.51 -10.03
CA VAL A 151 -17.48 8.22 -11.08
C VAL A 151 -17.32 9.71 -10.80
N ALA A 152 -18.32 10.38 -10.21
CA ALA A 152 -18.24 11.80 -9.86
C ALA A 152 -17.02 12.13 -8.96
N PRO A 153 -16.76 11.43 -7.83
CA PRO A 153 -15.60 11.71 -7.01
C PRO A 153 -14.28 11.35 -7.70
N MET A 154 -14.26 10.37 -8.62
CA MET A 154 -13.06 10.12 -9.45
C MET A 154 -12.77 11.30 -10.36
N GLY A 155 -13.80 11.88 -11.00
CA GLY A 155 -13.66 13.11 -11.78
C GLY A 155 -13.10 14.27 -10.95
N ILE A 156 -13.58 14.42 -9.70
CA ILE A 156 -13.05 15.41 -8.76
C ILE A 156 -11.58 15.15 -8.45
N ILE A 157 -11.17 13.89 -8.21
CA ILE A 157 -9.77 13.54 -7.98
C ILE A 157 -8.89 13.96 -9.16
N VAL A 158 -9.29 13.56 -10.37
CA VAL A 158 -8.54 13.85 -11.60
C VAL A 158 -8.42 15.36 -11.82
N ILE A 159 -9.54 16.09 -11.80
CA ILE A 159 -9.55 17.55 -12.02
C ILE A 159 -8.72 18.26 -10.95
N PHE A 160 -8.90 17.90 -9.68
CA PHE A 160 -8.17 18.53 -8.59
C PHE A 160 -6.67 18.24 -8.65
N ASN A 161 -6.25 17.02 -9.04
CA ASN A 161 -4.83 16.70 -9.20
C ASN A 161 -4.20 17.38 -10.40
N LEU A 162 -4.95 17.66 -11.47
CA LEU A 162 -4.46 18.45 -12.58
C LEU A 162 -4.17 19.91 -12.17
N LEU A 163 -4.96 20.46 -11.24
CA LEU A 163 -4.83 21.85 -10.79
C LEU A 163 -3.89 22.03 -9.58
N PHE A 164 -3.96 21.11 -8.62
CA PHE A 164 -3.31 21.21 -7.30
C PHE A 164 -2.53 19.94 -6.91
N GLY A 165 -2.32 19.02 -7.85
CA GLY A 165 -1.56 17.79 -7.60
C GLY A 165 -0.08 18.08 -7.41
N ARG A 166 0.57 17.28 -6.54
CA ARG A 166 2.02 17.27 -6.45
C ARG A 166 2.61 16.59 -7.69
N SER A 167 3.59 17.23 -8.31
CA SER A 167 4.29 16.68 -9.47
C SER A 167 5.01 15.37 -9.11
N ALA A 168 4.68 14.30 -9.83
CA ALA A 168 5.35 13.01 -9.68
C ALA A 168 6.85 13.11 -9.99
N VAL A 169 7.23 13.97 -10.96
CA VAL A 169 8.63 14.23 -11.32
C VAL A 169 9.36 14.84 -10.13
N HIS A 170 8.78 15.88 -9.52
CA HIS A 170 9.39 16.56 -8.38
C HIS A 170 9.52 15.65 -7.16
N LEU A 171 8.49 14.83 -6.87
CA LEU A 171 8.55 13.85 -5.78
C LEU A 171 9.62 12.77 -6.02
N LEU A 172 9.82 12.33 -7.27
CA LEU A 172 10.90 11.41 -7.61
C LEU A 172 12.27 12.07 -7.39
N GLN A 173 12.45 13.31 -7.86
CA GLN A 173 13.69 14.06 -7.69
C GLN A 173 14.04 14.30 -6.22
N GLN A 174 13.07 14.75 -5.41
CA GLN A 174 13.26 14.98 -3.98
C GLN A 174 13.72 13.70 -3.26
N GLU A 175 13.14 12.55 -3.59
CA GLU A 175 13.51 11.29 -2.96
C GLU A 175 14.90 10.81 -3.41
N LEU A 176 15.25 10.97 -4.69
CA LEU A 176 16.60 10.69 -5.20
C LEU A 176 17.66 11.62 -4.57
N ALA A 177 17.37 12.92 -4.47
CA ALA A 177 18.22 13.90 -3.81
C ALA A 177 18.41 13.57 -2.33
N ARG A 178 17.33 13.21 -1.62
CA ARG A 178 17.39 12.75 -0.23
C ARG A 178 18.29 11.52 -0.05
N ARG A 179 18.24 10.55 -0.97
CA ARG A 179 19.16 9.39 -0.94
C ARG A 179 20.62 9.83 -1.05
N LEU A 180 20.91 10.75 -1.96
CA LEU A 180 22.25 11.29 -2.18
C LEU A 180 22.76 12.12 -1.00
N GLU A 181 21.90 12.94 -0.39
CA GLU A 181 22.23 13.69 0.82
C GLU A 181 22.47 12.76 2.03
N THR A 182 21.65 11.73 2.19
CA THR A 182 21.80 10.73 3.26
C THR A 182 23.12 9.97 3.10
N ALA A 183 23.46 9.60 1.86
CA ALA A 183 24.76 8.99 1.54
C ALA A 183 25.92 9.93 1.90
N ALA A 184 25.84 11.21 1.54
CA ALA A 184 26.85 12.21 1.87
C ALA A 184 27.02 12.40 3.39
N GLN A 185 25.92 12.43 4.14
CA GLN A 185 25.96 12.56 5.61
C GLN A 185 26.60 11.34 6.28
N ALA A 186 26.27 10.13 5.83
CA ALA A 186 26.89 8.91 6.34
C ALA A 186 28.40 8.86 6.04
N LEU A 187 28.80 9.32 4.85
CA LEU A 187 30.21 9.44 4.47
C LEU A 187 30.97 10.44 5.35
N ASP A 188 30.43 11.64 5.59
CA ASP A 188 31.08 12.65 6.44
C ASP A 188 31.20 12.18 7.90
N GLN A 189 30.15 11.55 8.44
CA GLN A 189 30.11 11.10 9.84
C GLN A 189 30.89 9.81 10.10
N ALA A 190 31.31 9.09 9.06
CA ALA A 190 31.94 7.77 9.15
C ALA A 190 31.04 6.69 9.78
N VAL A 191 29.72 6.90 9.74
CA VAL A 191 28.75 6.05 10.45
C VAL A 191 27.60 5.72 9.50
N VAL A 192 27.24 4.44 9.47
CA VAL A 192 26.02 3.98 8.81
C VAL A 192 24.83 4.42 9.65
N THR A 193 24.04 5.36 9.14
CA THR A 193 22.86 5.89 9.83
C THR A 193 21.66 4.94 9.70
N ASP A 194 20.76 4.96 10.68
CA ASP A 194 19.50 4.20 10.61
C ASP A 194 18.64 4.62 9.40
N GLU A 195 18.67 5.91 9.04
CA GLU A 195 17.98 6.44 7.85
C GLU A 195 18.51 5.82 6.56
N LEU A 196 19.83 5.65 6.42
CA LEU A 196 20.43 4.99 5.27
C LEU A 196 19.96 3.53 5.16
N LEU A 197 19.94 2.82 6.29
CA LEU A 197 19.45 1.44 6.32
C LEU A 197 17.96 1.33 6.00
N GLU A 198 17.12 2.28 6.45
CA GLU A 198 15.70 2.32 6.07
C GLU A 198 15.51 2.58 4.57
N LEU A 199 16.30 3.46 3.95
CA LEU A 199 16.26 3.71 2.50
C LEU A 199 16.65 2.46 1.70
N LEU A 200 17.67 1.70 2.16
CA LEU A 200 18.06 0.44 1.55
C LEU A 200 16.97 -0.64 1.67
N ARG A 201 16.34 -0.74 2.84
CA ARG A 201 15.26 -1.70 3.14
C ARG A 201 13.98 -1.41 2.37
N THR A 202 13.68 -0.14 2.11
CA THR A 202 12.50 0.27 1.32
C THR A 202 12.62 -0.18 -0.14
N GLY A 203 13.84 -0.30 -0.67
CA GLY A 203 14.10 -0.79 -2.03
C GLY A 203 13.74 0.23 -3.13
N ASN A 204 13.59 -0.27 -4.37
CA ASN A 204 13.39 0.57 -5.56
C ASN A 204 11.97 0.50 -6.17
N GLU A 205 11.09 -0.40 -5.69
CA GLU A 205 9.79 -0.68 -6.33
C GLU A 205 8.89 0.56 -6.42
N GLU A 206 8.71 1.32 -5.34
CA GLU A 206 7.85 2.50 -5.35
C GLU A 206 8.40 3.62 -6.26
N LEU A 207 9.71 3.79 -6.34
CA LEU A 207 10.35 4.75 -7.26
C LEU A 207 10.23 4.30 -8.71
N LYS A 208 10.42 3.00 -8.99
CA LYS A 208 10.26 2.42 -10.34
C LYS A 208 8.82 2.52 -10.82
N LYS A 209 7.84 2.27 -9.94
CA LYS A 209 6.42 2.49 -10.19
C LYS A 209 6.13 3.95 -10.54
N ARG A 210 6.66 4.91 -9.77
CA ARG A 210 6.54 6.35 -10.05
C ARG A 210 7.17 6.74 -11.39
N ALA A 211 8.38 6.26 -11.70
CA ALA A 211 9.03 6.46 -12.99
C ALA A 211 8.19 5.88 -14.15
N GLY A 212 7.57 4.71 -13.92
CA GLY A 212 6.61 4.11 -14.84
C GLY A 212 5.41 5.01 -15.12
N PHE A 213 4.83 5.65 -14.10
CA PHE A 213 3.74 6.63 -14.27
C PHE A 213 4.17 7.89 -15.01
N ILE A 214 5.36 8.42 -14.69
CA ILE A 214 5.93 9.58 -15.41
C ILE A 214 6.06 9.27 -16.91
N ARG A 215 6.55 8.07 -17.24
CA ARG A 215 6.66 7.60 -18.63
C ARG A 215 5.31 7.39 -19.30
N LEU A 216 4.37 6.72 -18.62
CA LEU A 216 3.04 6.40 -19.16
C LEU A 216 2.24 7.67 -19.48
N LEU A 217 2.30 8.66 -18.59
CA LEU A 217 1.56 9.92 -18.70
C LEU A 217 2.35 11.04 -19.40
N HIS A 218 3.56 10.75 -19.89
CA HIS A 218 4.44 11.72 -20.55
C HIS A 218 4.64 13.02 -19.75
N LEU A 219 4.87 12.90 -18.44
CA LEU A 219 4.97 14.05 -17.53
C LEU A 219 6.30 14.82 -17.62
N ALA A 220 7.31 14.24 -18.27
CA ALA A 220 8.63 14.82 -18.47
C ALA A 220 9.19 14.43 -19.85
N PRO A 221 10.15 15.19 -20.41
CA PRO A 221 10.85 14.80 -21.63
C PRO A 221 11.47 13.41 -21.54
N SER A 222 11.56 12.70 -22.67
CA SER A 222 12.07 11.32 -22.72
C SER A 222 13.50 11.20 -22.16
N ALA A 223 14.37 12.17 -22.45
CA ALA A 223 15.75 12.19 -21.94
C ALA A 223 15.79 12.31 -20.40
N GLN A 224 14.97 13.21 -19.83
CA GLN A 224 14.86 13.37 -18.39
C GLN A 224 14.27 12.13 -17.72
N THR A 225 13.25 11.52 -18.34
CA THR A 225 12.63 10.29 -17.83
C THR A 225 13.63 9.14 -17.81
N GLN A 226 14.45 9.01 -18.86
CA GLN A 226 15.53 8.01 -18.92
C GLN A 226 16.59 8.25 -17.85
N TYR A 227 17.04 9.50 -17.69
CA TYR A 227 17.99 9.88 -16.63
C TYR A 227 17.46 9.53 -15.25
N LEU A 228 16.24 9.95 -14.90
CA LEU A 228 15.62 9.65 -13.61
C LEU A 228 15.41 8.14 -13.39
N THR A 229 15.13 7.39 -14.45
CA THR A 229 14.97 5.93 -14.35
C THR A 229 16.31 5.25 -14.06
N SER A 230 17.40 5.67 -14.70
CA SER A 230 18.75 5.17 -14.38
C SER A 230 19.16 5.56 -12.96
N ALA A 231 18.92 6.81 -12.59
CA ALA A 231 19.31 7.37 -11.29
C ALA A 231 18.72 6.57 -10.11
N ILE A 232 17.58 5.89 -10.27
CA ILE A 232 17.03 5.01 -9.22
C ILE A 232 17.99 3.88 -8.87
N ASP A 233 18.56 3.20 -9.86
CA ASP A 233 19.47 2.08 -9.62
C ASP A 233 20.87 2.58 -9.22
N ASP A 234 21.33 3.69 -9.80
CA ASP A 234 22.64 4.29 -9.46
C ASP A 234 22.66 4.88 -8.04
N THR A 235 21.60 5.58 -7.60
CA THR A 235 21.49 6.04 -6.20
C THR A 235 21.40 4.88 -5.22
N TYR A 236 20.74 3.77 -5.60
CA TYR A 236 20.69 2.57 -4.76
C TYR A 236 22.06 1.89 -4.65
N ARG A 237 22.81 1.81 -5.75
CA ARG A 237 24.20 1.34 -5.78
C ARG A 237 25.09 2.17 -4.85
N LEU A 238 24.96 3.49 -4.90
CA LEU A 238 25.69 4.40 -4.02
C LEU A 238 25.34 4.16 -2.54
N LEU A 239 24.05 4.09 -2.18
CA LEU A 239 23.63 3.81 -0.80
C LEU A 239 24.23 2.50 -0.28
N LEU A 240 24.21 1.47 -1.12
CA LEU A 240 24.74 0.14 -0.77
C LEU A 240 26.25 0.19 -0.59
N ALA A 241 26.97 0.88 -1.48
CA ALA A 241 28.41 1.09 -1.37
C ALA A 241 28.77 1.85 -0.10
N VAL A 242 28.09 2.97 0.18
CA VAL A 242 28.31 3.76 1.39
C VAL A 242 28.01 2.95 2.66
N ALA A 243 26.98 2.11 2.66
CA ALA A 243 26.69 1.22 3.79
C ALA A 243 27.84 0.23 4.10
N THR A 244 28.64 -0.13 3.11
CA THR A 244 29.81 -1.01 3.29
C THR A 244 31.08 -0.23 3.63
N LEU A 245 31.19 1.04 3.21
CA LEU A 245 32.41 1.83 3.22
C LEU A 245 32.55 2.83 4.37
N ALA A 246 31.43 3.35 4.89
CA ALA A 246 31.41 4.56 5.72
C ALA A 246 32.43 4.50 6.88
N THR A 247 32.60 3.33 7.49
CA THR A 247 33.46 3.13 8.66
C THR A 247 34.94 2.89 8.33
N TYR A 248 35.28 2.50 7.09
CA TYR A 248 36.61 1.96 6.74
C TYR A 248 37.37 2.80 5.71
N THR A 249 36.77 3.87 5.20
CA THR A 249 37.34 4.68 4.11
C THR A 249 38.23 5.82 4.65
N PRO A 250 39.41 6.07 4.04
CA PRO A 250 40.26 7.21 4.41
C PRO A 250 39.51 8.55 4.35
N GLU A 251 39.76 9.43 5.32
CA GLU A 251 39.16 10.76 5.44
C GLU A 251 39.13 11.60 4.14
N PRO A 252 40.22 11.73 3.35
CA PRO A 252 40.19 12.56 2.14
C PRO A 252 39.23 12.01 1.08
N LEU A 253 39.15 10.69 0.95
CA LEU A 253 38.27 10.03 -0.02
C LEU A 253 36.79 10.10 0.42
N ARG A 254 36.51 10.03 1.73
CA ARG A 254 35.14 10.21 2.25
C ARG A 254 34.59 11.59 1.93
N HIS A 255 35.38 12.64 2.17
CA HIS A 255 34.95 14.01 1.88
C HIS A 255 34.76 14.27 0.39
N GLU A 256 35.62 13.70 -0.46
CA GLU A 256 35.45 13.78 -1.91
C GLU A 256 34.12 13.14 -2.35
N LEU A 257 33.86 11.89 -1.95
CA LEU A 257 32.61 11.19 -2.27
C LEU A 257 31.38 11.90 -1.70
N ALA A 258 31.47 12.45 -0.49
CA ALA A 258 30.38 13.23 0.12
C ALA A 258 30.10 14.52 -0.67
N SER A 259 31.14 15.22 -1.12
CA SER A 259 31.00 16.42 -1.95
C SER A 259 30.37 16.12 -3.31
N GLN A 260 30.80 15.05 -3.98
CA GLN A 260 30.24 14.60 -5.25
C GLN A 260 28.78 14.14 -5.10
N SER A 261 28.45 13.46 -4.00
CA SER A 261 27.06 13.07 -3.69
C SER A 261 26.15 14.28 -3.54
N ARG A 262 26.61 15.35 -2.88
CA ARG A 262 25.87 16.62 -2.78
C ARG A 262 25.73 17.32 -4.13
N LEU A 263 26.77 17.31 -4.97
CA LEU A 263 26.70 17.85 -6.33
C LEU A 263 25.70 17.07 -7.18
N ALA A 264 25.68 15.75 -7.08
CA ALA A 264 24.70 14.90 -7.75
C ALA A 264 23.27 15.19 -7.25
N ALA A 265 23.08 15.42 -5.94
CA ALA A 265 21.78 15.80 -5.40
C ALA A 265 21.29 17.12 -6.02
N GLN A 266 22.17 18.13 -6.08
CA GLN A 266 21.88 19.40 -6.74
C GLN A 266 21.58 19.25 -8.23
N ALA A 267 22.28 18.37 -8.96
CA ALA A 267 22.02 18.11 -10.37
C ALA A 267 20.63 17.48 -10.60
N VAL A 268 20.26 16.49 -9.77
CA VAL A 268 18.94 15.85 -9.80
C VAL A 268 17.82 16.87 -9.52
N GLU A 269 18.03 17.77 -8.56
CA GLU A 269 17.11 18.87 -8.24
C GLU A 269 17.08 19.98 -9.29
N ALA A 270 18.19 20.25 -9.97
CA ALA A 270 18.31 21.30 -11.00
C ALA A 270 17.73 20.88 -12.37
N HIS A 271 17.20 19.65 -12.49
CA HIS A 271 16.53 19.13 -13.70
C HIS A 271 17.43 18.98 -14.93
N GLN A 272 18.75 19.03 -14.77
CA GLN A 272 19.71 18.84 -15.86
C GLN A 272 20.87 17.95 -15.39
N PRO A 273 21.23 16.91 -16.18
CA PRO A 273 22.54 16.31 -16.00
C PRO A 273 23.59 17.41 -16.23
N LEU A 274 24.60 17.47 -15.37
CA LEU A 274 25.73 18.37 -15.61
C LEU A 274 26.33 17.96 -16.97
N ASP A 275 26.41 18.91 -17.90
CA ASP A 275 26.95 18.68 -19.25
C ASP A 275 28.48 18.63 -19.17
N THR A 276 28.98 17.66 -18.39
CA THR A 276 30.39 17.50 -18.04
C THR A 276 31.05 16.51 -19.01
N PRO A 277 32.29 16.76 -19.43
CA PRO A 277 32.99 15.90 -20.37
C PRO A 277 33.07 14.45 -19.87
N HIS A 278 32.83 13.48 -20.75
CA HIS A 278 33.03 12.07 -20.46
C HIS A 278 34.47 11.80 -19.98
N GLN A 279 34.61 11.14 -18.84
CA GLN A 279 35.91 10.71 -18.31
C GLN A 279 35.97 9.19 -18.25
N ASP A 280 36.80 8.58 -19.10
CA ASP A 280 37.13 7.15 -18.99
C ASP A 280 38.13 6.94 -17.84
N LYS A 281 37.62 6.89 -16.61
CA LYS A 281 38.38 6.46 -15.43
C LYS A 281 38.29 4.95 -15.27
N TYR A 282 39.41 4.34 -14.90
CA TYR A 282 39.44 2.98 -14.38
C TYR A 282 38.98 3.01 -12.92
N TYR A 283 37.96 2.22 -12.60
CA TYR A 283 37.46 2.08 -11.23
C TYR A 283 37.95 0.75 -10.67
N ASP A 284 38.41 0.77 -9.42
CA ASP A 284 38.81 -0.46 -8.73
C ASP A 284 37.61 -1.39 -8.55
N GLU A 285 37.87 -2.70 -8.61
CA GLU A 285 36.88 -3.72 -8.27
C GLU A 285 36.64 -3.69 -6.75
N GLY A 286 35.55 -3.04 -6.34
CA GLY A 286 35.15 -2.97 -4.94
C GLY A 286 34.19 -1.81 -4.66
N PRO A 287 33.70 -1.67 -3.42
CA PRO A 287 32.64 -0.73 -3.14
C PRO A 287 33.01 0.74 -3.42
N ILE A 288 34.30 1.11 -3.31
CA ILE A 288 34.78 2.48 -3.62
C ILE A 288 34.62 2.78 -5.11
N GLY A 289 35.08 1.88 -5.97
CA GLY A 289 34.94 2.02 -7.41
C GLY A 289 33.47 2.05 -7.83
N GLU A 290 32.61 1.33 -7.11
CA GLU A 290 31.17 1.29 -7.36
C GLU A 290 30.44 2.55 -6.93
N ALA A 291 30.86 3.17 -5.82
CA ALA A 291 30.39 4.49 -5.41
C ALA A 291 30.80 5.57 -6.43
N GLN A 292 32.06 5.56 -6.87
CA GLN A 292 32.57 6.50 -7.88
C GLN A 292 31.85 6.31 -9.22
N LEU A 293 31.65 5.07 -9.66
CA LEU A 293 30.93 4.76 -10.89
C LEU A 293 29.49 5.26 -10.84
N ALA A 294 28.78 5.03 -9.74
CA ALA A 294 27.42 5.53 -9.56
C ALA A 294 27.36 7.06 -9.64
N LEU A 295 28.30 7.75 -8.98
CA LEU A 295 28.39 9.21 -9.01
C LEU A 295 28.71 9.74 -10.41
N ASP A 296 29.62 9.10 -11.13
CA ASP A 296 29.99 9.51 -12.48
C ASP A 296 28.85 9.28 -13.49
N VAL A 297 28.01 8.25 -13.32
CA VAL A 297 26.77 8.11 -14.11
C VAL A 297 25.75 9.20 -13.73
N LEU A 298 25.55 9.46 -12.43
CA LEU A 298 24.59 10.46 -11.94
C LEU A 298 24.95 11.89 -12.36
N LEU A 299 26.25 12.21 -12.41
CA LEU A 299 26.78 13.50 -12.83
C LEU A 299 26.86 13.64 -14.37
N GLY A 300 26.62 12.57 -15.13
CA GLY A 300 26.66 12.61 -16.60
C GLY A 300 28.04 12.36 -17.21
N HIS A 301 29.06 12.05 -16.39
CA HIS A 301 30.39 11.67 -16.88
C HIS A 301 30.40 10.34 -17.64
N ARG A 302 29.37 9.48 -17.48
CA ARG A 302 29.25 8.19 -18.17
C ARG A 302 27.81 7.92 -18.63
N PRO A 303 27.60 7.26 -19.80
CA PRO A 303 26.26 6.87 -20.22
C PRO A 303 25.65 5.83 -19.26
N SER A 304 24.37 6.03 -18.96
CA SER A 304 23.55 5.09 -18.19
C SER A 304 23.47 3.71 -18.84
N THR A 305 23.85 2.67 -18.11
CA THR A 305 23.56 1.28 -18.49
C THR A 305 22.11 0.97 -18.16
N THR A 306 21.22 1.07 -19.16
CA THR A 306 19.82 0.68 -18.99
C THR A 306 19.71 -0.84 -19.00
N GLU A 307 19.64 -1.47 -17.83
CA GLU A 307 19.26 -2.88 -17.76
C GLU A 307 17.75 -3.02 -18.05
N GLN A 308 17.41 -3.91 -18.98
CA GLN A 308 16.01 -4.18 -19.32
C GLN A 308 15.33 -4.87 -18.13
N ALA A 309 14.34 -4.19 -17.54
CA ALA A 309 13.49 -4.78 -16.51
C ALA A 309 12.87 -6.08 -17.01
N SER A 310 13.07 -7.16 -16.25
CA SER A 310 12.44 -8.45 -16.55
C SER A 310 10.92 -8.32 -16.43
N LYS A 311 10.19 -8.83 -17.42
CA LYS A 311 8.73 -8.83 -17.39
C LYS A 311 8.26 -9.79 -16.30
N THR A 312 7.69 -9.25 -15.23
CA THR A 312 7.05 -10.06 -14.19
C THR A 312 5.75 -10.63 -14.76
N PRO A 313 5.53 -11.96 -14.71
CA PRO A 313 4.28 -12.55 -15.17
C PRO A 313 3.11 -12.09 -14.30
N PHE A 314 1.92 -11.99 -14.89
CA PHE A 314 0.72 -11.51 -14.18
C PHE A 314 0.27 -12.44 -13.05
N PHE A 315 0.32 -13.76 -13.28
CA PHE A 315 0.08 -14.77 -12.25
C PHE A 315 1.39 -15.23 -11.63
N PHE A 316 1.37 -15.54 -10.34
CA PHE A 316 2.50 -16.15 -9.66
C PHE A 316 2.73 -17.57 -10.18
N LYS A 317 3.99 -18.02 -10.17
CA LYS A 317 4.36 -19.36 -10.68
C LYS A 317 3.67 -20.50 -9.92
N ASP A 318 3.26 -20.24 -8.68
CA ASP A 318 2.60 -21.18 -7.79
C ASP A 318 1.06 -21.00 -7.72
N ALA A 319 0.47 -20.16 -8.58
CA ALA A 319 -0.95 -19.81 -8.56
C ALA A 319 -1.90 -21.02 -8.47
N LEU A 320 -1.57 -22.11 -9.17
CA LEU A 320 -2.37 -23.35 -9.20
C LEU A 320 -1.92 -24.42 -8.20
N SER A 321 -0.70 -24.33 -7.66
CA SER A 321 -0.12 -25.36 -6.78
C SER A 321 -0.23 -25.01 -5.30
N ASN A 322 -0.27 -23.71 -4.96
CA ASN A 322 -0.29 -23.26 -3.58
C ASN A 322 -1.71 -23.34 -3.00
N PRO A 323 -1.95 -24.14 -1.93
CA PRO A 323 -3.27 -24.31 -1.33
C PRO A 323 -3.74 -23.09 -0.54
N ASP A 324 -2.88 -22.11 -0.26
CA ASP A 324 -3.24 -20.95 0.55
C ASP A 324 -4.10 -19.95 -0.22
N TYR A 325 -3.94 -19.84 -1.55
CA TYR A 325 -4.81 -19.00 -2.39
C TYR A 325 -6.30 -19.43 -2.34
N PRO A 326 -6.67 -20.70 -2.61
CA PRO A 326 -8.07 -21.11 -2.51
C PRO A 326 -8.57 -21.11 -1.06
N ARG A 327 -7.73 -21.43 -0.06
CA ARG A 327 -8.12 -21.31 1.36
C ARG A 327 -8.46 -19.87 1.74
N PHE A 328 -7.65 -18.90 1.29
CA PHE A 328 -7.89 -17.48 1.52
C PHE A 328 -9.19 -17.00 0.85
N ALA A 329 -9.41 -17.38 -0.41
CA ALA A 329 -10.63 -17.06 -1.12
C ALA A 329 -11.87 -17.68 -0.45
N LEU A 330 -11.79 -18.95 -0.03
CA LEU A 330 -12.90 -19.65 0.61
C LEU A 330 -13.25 -19.05 1.97
N LYS A 331 -12.27 -18.80 2.85
CA LYS A 331 -12.54 -18.24 4.19
C LYS A 331 -13.14 -16.84 4.10
N THR A 332 -12.63 -16.00 3.20
CA THR A 332 -13.13 -14.63 3.01
C THR A 332 -14.55 -14.64 2.45
N THR A 333 -14.81 -15.50 1.45
CA THR A 333 -16.15 -15.68 0.89
C THR A 333 -17.13 -16.23 1.92
N ALA A 334 -16.73 -17.23 2.71
CA ALA A 334 -17.54 -17.77 3.78
C ALA A 334 -17.90 -16.71 4.84
N ALA A 335 -16.94 -15.88 5.25
CA ALA A 335 -17.19 -14.77 6.18
C ALA A 335 -18.22 -13.76 5.62
N ALA A 336 -18.10 -13.43 4.34
CA ALA A 336 -19.05 -12.53 3.66
C ALA A 336 -20.45 -13.14 3.58
N ILE A 337 -20.57 -14.42 3.20
CA ILE A 337 -21.85 -15.14 3.13
C ILE A 337 -22.49 -15.26 4.52
N ILE A 338 -21.71 -15.63 5.54
CA ILE A 338 -22.21 -15.70 6.93
C ILE A 338 -22.76 -14.34 7.36
N SER A 339 -22.03 -13.25 7.08
CA SER A 339 -22.48 -11.90 7.41
C SER A 339 -23.78 -11.55 6.67
N TYR A 340 -23.86 -11.86 5.37
CA TYR A 340 -25.06 -11.68 4.55
C TYR A 340 -26.27 -12.43 5.11
N LEU A 341 -26.09 -13.72 5.43
CA LEU A 341 -27.16 -14.54 6.00
C LEU A 341 -27.62 -14.03 7.36
N ILE A 342 -26.71 -13.58 8.23
CA ILE A 342 -27.06 -13.06 9.56
C ILE A 342 -27.93 -11.82 9.44
N TYR A 343 -27.53 -10.79 8.69
CA TYR A 343 -28.33 -9.57 8.62
C TYR A 343 -29.62 -9.74 7.83
N THR A 344 -29.64 -10.66 6.85
CA THR A 344 -30.87 -11.01 6.13
C THR A 344 -31.85 -11.77 7.02
N ALA A 345 -31.35 -12.70 7.85
CA ALA A 345 -32.20 -13.47 8.76
C ALA A 345 -32.79 -12.63 9.91
N ILE A 346 -32.07 -11.60 10.36
CA ILE A 346 -32.52 -10.65 11.40
C ILE A 346 -33.39 -9.54 10.79
N ASP A 347 -33.50 -9.47 9.45
CA ASP A 347 -34.17 -8.41 8.70
C ASP A 347 -33.64 -7.00 9.04
N TRP A 348 -32.32 -6.90 9.26
CA TRP A 348 -31.64 -5.64 9.58
C TRP A 348 -30.73 -5.23 8.43
N GLN A 349 -31.32 -4.80 7.32
CA GLN A 349 -30.55 -4.41 6.12
C GLN A 349 -29.59 -3.22 6.37
N GLY A 350 -29.85 -2.39 7.38
CA GLY A 350 -28.97 -1.28 7.79
C GLY A 350 -27.52 -1.70 8.12
N ILE A 351 -27.33 -2.94 8.60
CA ILE A 351 -26.01 -3.47 8.98
C ILE A 351 -25.27 -4.20 7.84
N HIS A 352 -25.65 -3.99 6.57
CA HIS A 352 -24.98 -4.55 5.38
C HIS A 352 -23.46 -4.30 5.33
N THR A 353 -22.98 -3.28 6.05
CA THR A 353 -21.54 -3.02 6.23
C THR A 353 -20.78 -4.19 6.84
N ALA A 354 -21.45 -5.12 7.53
CA ALA A 354 -20.86 -6.36 8.00
C ALA A 354 -20.26 -7.19 6.86
N MET A 355 -20.95 -7.30 5.73
CA MET A 355 -20.43 -8.00 4.54
C MET A 355 -19.28 -7.22 3.89
N ILE A 356 -19.42 -5.90 3.76
CA ILE A 356 -18.37 -5.02 3.19
C ILE A 356 -17.04 -5.20 3.96
N THR A 357 -17.15 -5.31 5.28
CA THR A 357 -16.02 -5.57 6.18
C THR A 357 -15.24 -6.79 5.79
N CYS A 358 -15.92 -7.90 5.46
CA CYS A 358 -15.27 -9.17 5.17
C CYS A 358 -14.29 -9.04 3.99
N TYR A 359 -14.66 -8.29 2.95
CA TYR A 359 -13.79 -8.07 1.80
C TYR A 359 -12.66 -7.08 2.09
N VAL A 360 -12.96 -5.96 2.77
CA VAL A 360 -11.98 -4.88 2.97
C VAL A 360 -10.96 -5.23 4.06
N ALA A 361 -11.37 -5.98 5.08
CA ALA A 361 -10.51 -6.34 6.21
C ALA A 361 -9.67 -7.59 5.99
N ALA A 362 -10.01 -8.44 5.00
CA ALA A 362 -9.28 -9.67 4.72
C ALA A 362 -7.83 -9.38 4.28
N LEU A 363 -6.88 -9.95 5.03
CA LEU A 363 -5.45 -9.96 4.72
C LEU A 363 -4.92 -11.39 4.84
N THR A 364 -3.78 -11.68 4.22
CA THR A 364 -3.28 -13.06 4.09
C THR A 364 -3.05 -13.71 5.46
N THR A 365 -2.42 -13.00 6.39
CA THR A 365 -2.12 -13.52 7.73
C THR A 365 -3.16 -13.14 8.77
N THR A 366 -3.23 -13.95 9.83
CA THR A 366 -4.16 -13.73 10.94
C THR A 366 -3.83 -12.45 11.71
N ALA A 367 -2.55 -12.21 12.01
CA ALA A 367 -2.09 -11.05 12.78
C ALA A 367 -2.39 -9.72 12.06
N GLU A 368 -2.14 -9.64 10.75
CA GLU A 368 -2.46 -8.48 9.93
C GLU A 368 -3.97 -8.21 9.90
N THR A 369 -4.76 -9.27 9.72
CA THR A 369 -6.23 -9.17 9.74
C THR A 369 -6.70 -8.64 11.10
N VAL A 370 -6.27 -9.22 12.22
CA VAL A 370 -6.68 -8.78 13.57
C VAL A 370 -6.24 -7.34 13.87
N HIS A 371 -5.03 -6.94 13.46
CA HIS A 371 -4.57 -5.55 13.57
C HIS A 371 -5.51 -4.61 12.79
N LYS A 372 -5.83 -4.95 11.53
CA LYS A 372 -6.74 -4.16 10.69
C LYS A 372 -8.16 -4.10 11.26
N LEU A 373 -8.67 -5.19 11.83
CA LEU A 373 -9.95 -5.23 12.54
C LEU A 373 -9.94 -4.29 13.76
N THR A 374 -8.85 -4.30 14.53
CA THR A 374 -8.68 -3.42 15.71
C THR A 374 -8.69 -1.95 15.31
N LEU A 375 -7.95 -1.58 14.25
CA LEU A 375 -7.98 -0.22 13.70
C LEU A 375 -9.38 0.18 13.23
N ARG A 376 -10.17 -0.78 12.74
CA ARG A 376 -11.56 -0.55 12.33
C ARG A 376 -12.47 -0.20 13.50
N ILE A 377 -12.35 -0.91 14.61
CA ILE A 377 -13.14 -0.61 15.83
C ILE A 377 -12.77 0.78 16.34
N ILE A 378 -11.47 1.05 16.50
CA ILE A 378 -10.98 2.34 17.01
C ILE A 378 -11.42 3.49 16.11
N GLY A 379 -11.21 3.36 14.80
CA GLY A 379 -11.58 4.41 13.85
C GLY A 379 -13.09 4.63 13.77
N CYS A 380 -13.88 3.56 13.77
CA CYS A 380 -15.34 3.65 13.76
C CYS A 380 -15.88 4.34 15.02
N LEU A 381 -15.40 3.98 16.20
CA LEU A 381 -15.86 4.60 17.45
C LEU A 381 -15.51 6.10 17.51
N ILE A 382 -14.31 6.48 17.09
CA ILE A 382 -13.90 7.89 17.04
C ILE A 382 -14.74 8.66 16.01
N GLY A 383 -14.89 8.12 14.79
CA GLY A 383 -15.66 8.76 13.73
C GLY A 383 -17.15 8.89 14.07
N ALA A 384 -17.75 7.85 14.67
CA ALA A 384 -19.13 7.89 15.15
C ALA A 384 -19.30 8.91 16.28
N ALA A 385 -18.38 8.98 17.23
CA ALA A 385 -18.41 10.00 18.28
C ALA A 385 -18.32 11.43 17.70
N MET A 386 -17.42 11.66 16.74
CA MET A 386 -17.32 12.95 16.02
C MET A 386 -18.61 13.28 15.26
N GLY A 387 -19.22 12.28 14.60
CA GLY A 387 -20.47 12.44 13.87
C GLY A 387 -21.64 12.80 14.78
N VAL A 388 -21.81 12.05 15.89
CA VAL A 388 -22.85 12.30 16.89
C VAL A 388 -22.67 13.69 17.53
N ALA A 389 -21.45 14.07 17.90
CA ALA A 389 -21.18 15.42 18.40
C ALA A 389 -21.55 16.50 17.37
N SER A 390 -21.29 16.25 16.09
CA SER A 390 -21.67 17.18 15.02
C SER A 390 -23.18 17.29 14.85
N ILE A 391 -23.92 16.17 14.94
CA ILE A 391 -25.39 16.14 14.92
C ILE A 391 -25.98 16.94 16.08
N LEU A 392 -25.41 16.82 17.29
CA LEU A 392 -25.96 17.47 18.48
C LEU A 392 -25.62 18.96 18.57
N PHE A 393 -24.40 19.36 18.18
CA PHE A 393 -23.91 20.72 18.45
C PHE A 393 -23.80 21.60 17.20
N LEU A 394 -23.53 21.04 16.02
CA LEU A 394 -23.19 21.82 14.83
C LEU A 394 -24.32 21.85 13.81
N ILE A 395 -24.83 20.68 13.43
CA ILE A 395 -25.87 20.50 12.43
C ILE A 395 -27.15 21.34 12.69
N PRO A 396 -27.66 21.48 13.93
CA PRO A 396 -28.85 22.27 14.20
C PRO A 396 -28.70 23.76 13.87
N HIS A 397 -27.47 24.24 13.77
CA HIS A 397 -27.14 25.63 13.45
C HIS A 397 -26.83 25.84 11.95
N MET A 398 -26.84 24.77 11.14
CA MET A 398 -26.46 24.81 9.73
C MET A 398 -27.70 24.83 8.83
N THR A 399 -27.82 25.89 8.02
CA THR A 399 -28.93 26.06 7.07
C THR A 399 -28.46 26.11 5.61
N SER A 400 -27.15 26.03 5.35
CA SER A 400 -26.56 26.14 4.02
C SER A 400 -25.61 24.99 3.71
N ILE A 401 -25.49 24.65 2.42
CA ILE A 401 -24.51 23.66 1.92
C ILE A 401 -23.08 24.08 2.29
N GLY A 402 -22.79 25.39 2.32
CA GLY A 402 -21.49 25.92 2.74
C GLY A 402 -21.14 25.56 4.19
N GLY A 403 -22.11 25.57 5.11
CA GLY A 403 -21.90 25.10 6.48
C GLY A 403 -21.51 23.62 6.54
N LEU A 404 -22.21 22.79 5.75
CA LEU A 404 -21.92 21.35 5.64
C LEU A 404 -20.54 21.10 5.01
N MET A 405 -20.14 21.87 4.00
CA MET A 405 -18.79 21.81 3.41
C MET A 405 -17.71 22.04 4.46
N VAL A 406 -17.86 23.07 5.30
CA VAL A 406 -16.90 23.38 6.38
C VAL A 406 -16.86 22.24 7.41
N LEU A 407 -18.00 21.66 7.74
CA LEU A 407 -18.09 20.52 8.66
C LEU A 407 -17.36 19.29 8.10
N VAL A 408 -17.63 18.94 6.85
CA VAL A 408 -16.96 17.82 6.15
C VAL A 408 -15.47 18.07 6.08
N PHE A 409 -15.06 19.28 5.70
CA PHE A 409 -13.65 19.67 5.64
C PHE A 409 -12.96 19.48 7.00
N ALA A 410 -13.55 19.99 8.08
CA ALA A 410 -12.97 19.90 9.42
C ALA A 410 -12.85 18.45 9.90
N GLY A 411 -13.90 17.64 9.75
CA GLY A 411 -13.88 16.24 10.17
C GLY A 411 -12.92 15.39 9.33
N ILE A 412 -12.88 15.62 8.01
CA ILE A 412 -11.97 14.90 7.13
C ILE A 412 -10.52 15.37 7.27
N LEU A 413 -10.27 16.60 7.69
CA LEU A 413 -8.91 17.04 8.01
C LEU A 413 -8.31 16.19 9.16
N VAL A 414 -9.12 15.87 10.19
CA VAL A 414 -8.71 14.98 11.28
C VAL A 414 -8.48 13.55 10.76
N ALA A 415 -9.43 13.01 10.00
CA ALA A 415 -9.32 11.67 9.41
C ALA A 415 -8.09 11.54 8.49
N GLY A 416 -7.88 12.56 7.63
CA GLY A 416 -6.78 12.70 6.70
C GLY A 416 -5.42 12.83 7.40
N TRP A 417 -5.38 13.52 8.55
CA TRP A 417 -4.16 13.59 9.36
C TRP A 417 -3.76 12.22 9.88
N VAL A 418 -4.72 11.44 10.39
CA VAL A 418 -4.46 10.08 10.88
C VAL A 418 -4.14 9.13 9.73
N SER A 419 -4.85 9.23 8.59
CA SER A 419 -4.66 8.34 7.44
C SER A 419 -3.33 8.56 6.71
N SER A 420 -2.78 9.79 6.77
CA SER A 420 -1.47 10.12 6.24
C SER A 420 -0.31 9.66 7.15
N GLY A 421 -0.59 8.98 8.27
CA GLY A 421 0.42 8.45 9.17
C GLY A 421 1.09 7.16 8.64
N SER A 422 1.85 6.50 9.51
CA SER A 422 2.44 5.19 9.21
C SER A 422 1.36 4.13 8.93
N GLU A 423 1.70 3.07 8.19
CA GLU A 423 0.79 1.95 7.88
C GLU A 423 0.11 1.35 9.13
N ARG A 424 0.78 1.50 10.29
CA ARG A 424 0.28 1.07 11.59
C ARG A 424 -1.01 1.76 12.02
N ILE A 425 -1.23 3.02 11.62
CA ILE A 425 -2.39 3.84 12.03
C ILE A 425 -3.22 4.33 10.85
N ALA A 426 -2.68 4.33 9.63
CA ALA A 426 -3.31 4.93 8.45
C ALA A 426 -4.74 4.43 8.23
N TYR A 427 -4.97 3.12 8.40
CA TYR A 427 -6.28 2.52 8.21
C TYR A 427 -7.31 2.97 9.28
N ALA A 428 -6.89 3.30 10.50
CA ALA A 428 -7.80 3.90 11.48
C ALA A 428 -8.29 5.27 11.01
N GLY A 429 -7.43 6.08 10.39
CA GLY A 429 -7.83 7.38 9.83
C GLY A 429 -8.89 7.25 8.73
N ILE A 430 -8.72 6.28 7.84
CA ILE A 430 -9.72 5.95 6.80
C ILE A 430 -11.08 5.61 7.44
N GLN A 431 -11.06 4.86 8.54
CA GLN A 431 -12.28 4.43 9.26
C GLN A 431 -12.93 5.56 10.07
N ILE A 432 -12.14 6.48 10.63
CA ILE A 432 -12.65 7.72 11.25
C ILE A 432 -13.44 8.51 10.22
N GLY A 433 -12.85 8.74 9.04
CA GLY A 433 -13.50 9.50 7.97
C GLY A 433 -14.77 8.81 7.47
N LEU A 434 -14.72 7.50 7.23
CA LEU A 434 -15.90 6.73 6.80
C LEU A 434 -17.06 6.82 7.80
N ALA A 435 -16.80 6.53 9.08
CA ALA A 435 -17.84 6.55 10.11
C ALA A 435 -18.39 7.96 10.35
N PHE A 436 -17.52 8.98 10.32
CA PHE A 436 -17.93 10.38 10.39
C PHE A 436 -18.85 10.74 9.21
N LEU A 437 -18.41 10.52 7.97
CA LEU A 437 -19.17 10.86 6.75
C LEU A 437 -20.53 10.16 6.71
N LEU A 438 -20.58 8.86 7.03
CA LEU A 438 -21.84 8.10 7.06
C LEU A 438 -22.81 8.59 8.16
N THR A 439 -22.29 9.22 9.21
CA THR A 439 -23.13 9.78 10.27
C THR A 439 -23.73 11.12 9.83
N ILE A 440 -22.97 11.97 9.15
CA ILE A 440 -23.39 13.35 8.83
C ILE A 440 -23.98 13.54 7.41
N LEU A 441 -23.77 12.61 6.47
CA LEU A 441 -24.21 12.69 5.06
C LEU A 441 -25.16 11.54 4.70
N GLN A 442 -26.35 11.49 5.32
CA GLN A 442 -27.33 10.41 5.08
C GLN A 442 -28.34 10.76 3.99
N ASP A 443 -28.89 11.97 4.01
CA ASP A 443 -29.88 12.45 3.04
C ASP A 443 -29.49 13.83 2.49
N PHE A 444 -30.31 14.36 1.57
CA PHE A 444 -30.20 15.72 1.03
C PHE A 444 -30.67 16.76 2.06
N GLY A 445 -30.02 16.79 3.22
CA GLY A 445 -30.34 17.69 4.32
C GLY A 445 -29.71 17.25 5.64
N PRO A 446 -29.73 18.13 6.66
CA PRO A 446 -29.25 17.81 8.00
C PRO A 446 -30.15 16.76 8.68
N SER A 447 -29.76 15.49 8.70
CA SER A 447 -30.47 14.43 9.41
C SER A 447 -30.07 14.41 10.91
N ILE A 448 -31.06 14.23 11.78
CA ILE A 448 -30.87 14.13 13.25
C ILE A 448 -30.95 12.66 13.71
N GLU A 449 -31.11 11.73 12.77
CA GLU A 449 -31.28 10.31 13.07
C GLU A 449 -29.96 9.67 13.52
N LEU A 450 -29.94 9.22 14.78
CA LEU A 450 -28.82 8.46 15.37
C LEU A 450 -28.80 6.99 14.94
N SER A 451 -29.89 6.49 14.37
CA SER A 451 -30.08 5.10 13.92
C SER A 451 -28.97 4.66 12.97
N ALA A 452 -28.63 5.50 11.99
CA ALA A 452 -27.61 5.16 11.02
C ALA A 452 -26.19 5.13 11.62
N ALA A 453 -25.88 5.95 12.64
CA ALA A 453 -24.62 5.82 13.38
C ALA A 453 -24.56 4.46 14.10
N SER A 454 -25.64 4.04 14.76
CA SER A 454 -25.72 2.73 15.40
C SER A 454 -25.65 1.57 14.41
N ASP A 455 -26.31 1.66 13.26
CA ASP A 455 -26.28 0.63 12.21
C ASP A 455 -24.85 0.44 11.68
N ARG A 456 -24.08 1.54 11.53
CA ARG A 456 -22.69 1.43 11.10
C ARG A 456 -21.83 0.78 12.17
N VAL A 457 -21.96 1.19 13.43
CA VAL A 457 -21.21 0.57 14.54
C VAL A 457 -21.53 -0.93 14.64
N MET A 458 -22.81 -1.29 14.62
CA MET A 458 -23.26 -2.68 14.73
C MET A 458 -22.83 -3.54 13.54
N GLY A 459 -22.99 -3.06 12.31
CA GLY A 459 -22.49 -3.75 11.13
C GLY A 459 -20.97 -3.90 11.15
N ILE A 460 -20.26 -2.90 11.65
CA ILE A 460 -18.81 -2.96 11.77
C ILE A 460 -18.35 -4.01 12.80
N LEU A 461 -19.00 -4.03 13.96
CA LEU A 461 -18.72 -4.99 15.02
C LEU A 461 -19.07 -6.42 14.59
N LEU A 462 -20.21 -6.61 13.92
CA LEU A 462 -20.63 -7.92 13.40
C LEU A 462 -19.62 -8.45 12.36
N GLY A 463 -19.31 -7.65 11.34
CA GLY A 463 -18.33 -8.05 10.32
C GLY A 463 -16.96 -8.35 10.93
N ASN A 464 -16.54 -7.56 11.92
CA ASN A 464 -15.28 -7.80 12.63
C ASN A 464 -15.30 -9.09 13.44
N LEU A 465 -16.41 -9.38 14.14
CA LEU A 465 -16.57 -10.60 14.91
C LEU A 465 -16.52 -11.83 14.01
N VAL A 466 -17.27 -11.83 12.90
CA VAL A 466 -17.27 -12.93 11.92
C VAL A 466 -15.88 -13.12 11.34
N MET A 467 -15.21 -12.04 10.90
CA MET A 467 -13.84 -12.10 10.39
C MET A 467 -12.85 -12.64 11.41
N TYR A 468 -12.93 -12.18 12.65
CA TYR A 468 -12.08 -12.65 13.73
C TYR A 468 -12.27 -14.16 13.96
N LEU A 469 -13.51 -14.64 14.05
CA LEU A 469 -13.78 -16.06 14.25
C LEU A 469 -13.30 -16.92 13.07
N VAL A 470 -13.55 -16.48 11.84
CA VAL A 470 -13.14 -17.21 10.64
C VAL A 470 -11.62 -17.27 10.51
N PHE A 471 -10.92 -16.14 10.62
CA PHE A 471 -9.47 -16.11 10.40
C PHE A 471 -8.65 -16.72 11.55
N THR A 472 -9.22 -16.85 12.74
CA THR A 472 -8.56 -17.51 13.88
C THR A 472 -8.86 -19.00 14.00
N ARG A 473 -9.96 -19.49 13.41
CA ARG A 473 -10.38 -20.90 13.52
C ARG A 473 -10.25 -21.70 12.23
N ILE A 474 -10.41 -21.08 11.06
CA ILE A 474 -10.44 -21.77 9.76
C ILE A 474 -9.10 -21.53 9.04
N TRP A 475 -8.24 -22.56 9.02
CA TRP A 475 -6.88 -22.51 8.45
C TRP A 475 -6.11 -21.22 8.82
N PRO A 476 -5.86 -20.97 10.12
CA PRO A 476 -5.12 -19.80 10.52
C PRO A 476 -3.69 -19.84 9.96
N LEU A 477 -3.28 -18.77 9.28
CA LEU A 477 -1.92 -18.60 8.80
C LEU A 477 -1.16 -17.70 9.79
N SER A 478 -0.06 -18.20 10.33
CA SER A 478 0.76 -17.47 11.28
C SER A 478 1.65 -16.45 10.59
N ILE A 479 1.89 -15.30 11.25
CA ILE A 479 2.82 -14.30 10.73
C ILE A 479 4.27 -14.79 10.79
N ALA A 480 4.60 -15.66 11.74
CA ALA A 480 5.93 -16.25 11.85
C ALA A 480 6.21 -17.22 10.70
N SER A 481 5.23 -18.03 10.30
CA SER A 481 5.37 -18.91 9.12
C SER A 481 5.46 -18.10 7.83
N ALA A 482 4.66 -17.04 7.68
CA ALA A 482 4.74 -16.17 6.51
C ALA A 482 6.11 -15.45 6.44
N ALA A 483 6.64 -14.97 7.56
CA ALA A 483 7.98 -14.38 7.64
C ALA A 483 9.07 -15.41 7.30
N HIS A 484 8.94 -16.65 7.82
CA HIS A 484 9.84 -17.76 7.48
C HIS A 484 9.87 -18.02 5.97
N ASP A 485 8.72 -18.08 5.31
CA ASP A 485 8.64 -18.32 3.86
C ASP A 485 9.27 -17.17 3.06
N LYS A 486 9.08 -15.91 3.48
CA LYS A 486 9.75 -14.75 2.88
C LYS A 486 11.27 -14.80 3.04
N ILE A 487 11.77 -15.15 4.23
CA ILE A 487 13.21 -15.31 4.48
C ILE A 487 13.77 -16.45 3.62
N ASN A 488 13.05 -17.57 3.53
CA ASN A 488 13.47 -18.70 2.70
C ASN A 488 13.51 -18.32 1.21
N SER A 489 12.53 -17.56 0.71
CA SER A 489 12.51 -17.02 -0.65
C SER A 489 13.72 -16.11 -0.91
N ALA A 490 14.02 -15.19 0.01
CA ALA A 490 15.18 -14.31 -0.06
C ALA A 490 16.51 -15.11 -0.10
N LEU A 491 16.67 -16.10 0.80
CA LEU A 491 17.85 -16.98 0.81
C LEU A 491 17.99 -17.81 -0.47
N ASN A 492 16.87 -18.29 -1.03
CA ASN A 492 16.88 -19.03 -2.30
C ASN A 492 17.26 -18.14 -3.49
N GLN A 493 16.79 -16.89 -3.52
CA GLN A 493 17.20 -15.92 -4.53
C GLN A 493 18.69 -15.58 -4.42
N LEU A 494 19.19 -15.36 -3.20
CA LEU A 494 20.63 -15.17 -2.95
C LEU A 494 21.44 -16.39 -3.41
N ALA A 495 21.00 -17.60 -3.08
CA ALA A 495 21.66 -18.83 -3.52
C ALA A 495 21.67 -18.95 -5.05
N GLN A 496 20.58 -18.56 -5.72
CA GLN A 496 20.47 -18.59 -7.18
C GLN A 496 21.45 -17.60 -7.83
N ILE A 497 21.50 -16.35 -7.36
CA ILE A 497 22.45 -15.34 -7.84
C ILE A 497 23.89 -15.87 -7.70
N THR A 498 24.20 -16.45 -6.53
CA THR A 498 25.53 -16.98 -6.22
C THR A 498 25.87 -18.22 -7.07
N ARG A 499 24.90 -19.08 -7.42
CA ARG A 499 25.13 -20.32 -8.19
C ARG A 499 25.10 -20.13 -9.70
N SER A 500 24.26 -19.23 -10.21
CA SER A 500 23.94 -19.16 -11.63
C SER A 500 24.93 -18.36 -12.46
N GLN A 501 25.79 -17.51 -11.86
CA GLN A 501 26.57 -16.53 -12.63
C GLN A 501 27.95 -16.20 -12.01
N PRO A 502 28.96 -17.09 -12.12
CA PRO A 502 30.34 -16.79 -11.70
C PRO A 502 31.06 -15.73 -12.57
N SER A 503 30.36 -15.06 -13.49
CA SER A 503 30.91 -14.06 -14.41
C SER A 503 30.09 -12.77 -14.52
N ARG A 504 28.98 -12.63 -13.79
CA ARG A 504 28.14 -11.42 -13.78
C ARG A 504 27.81 -11.03 -12.34
N SER A 505 28.11 -9.78 -11.96
CA SER A 505 27.73 -9.21 -10.67
C SER A 505 26.21 -9.17 -10.53
N ALA A 506 25.71 -9.38 -9.32
CA ALA A 506 24.28 -9.27 -9.01
C ALA A 506 23.74 -7.90 -9.44
N THR A 507 22.57 -7.88 -10.07
CA THR A 507 21.97 -6.61 -10.49
C THR A 507 21.41 -5.86 -9.27
N MET A 508 21.42 -4.53 -9.31
CA MET A 508 20.87 -3.72 -8.22
C MET A 508 19.37 -3.95 -8.05
N ASP A 509 18.66 -4.30 -9.12
CA ASP A 509 17.25 -4.68 -9.08
C ASP A 509 17.04 -5.94 -8.23
N GLU A 510 17.82 -7.00 -8.46
CA GLU A 510 17.77 -8.24 -7.69
C GLU A 510 18.06 -8.02 -6.21
N ILE A 511 19.12 -7.27 -5.89
CA ILE A 511 19.49 -6.94 -4.50
C ILE A 511 18.37 -6.15 -3.83
N SER A 512 17.82 -5.14 -4.51
CA SER A 512 16.76 -4.30 -3.95
C SER A 512 15.49 -5.09 -3.63
N LYS A 513 15.15 -6.10 -4.45
CA LYS A 513 14.00 -6.99 -4.23
C LYS A 513 14.20 -7.93 -3.04
N ILE A 514 15.42 -8.44 -2.86
CA ILE A 514 15.77 -9.29 -1.71
C ILE A 514 15.66 -8.49 -0.41
N LEU A 515 16.27 -7.30 -0.36
CA LEU A 515 16.21 -6.42 0.82
C LEU A 515 14.77 -5.96 1.12
N ALA A 516 13.97 -5.64 0.09
CA ALA A 516 12.55 -5.33 0.27
C ALA A 516 11.75 -6.52 0.82
N THR A 517 11.98 -7.74 0.32
CA THR A 517 11.32 -8.96 0.81
C THR A 517 11.64 -9.22 2.30
N LEU A 518 12.89 -9.02 2.70
CA LEU A 518 13.34 -9.12 4.09
C LEU A 518 12.74 -8.02 4.96
N HIS A 519 12.62 -6.79 4.43
CA HIS A 519 11.97 -5.69 5.12
C HIS A 519 10.48 -5.99 5.39
N GLU A 520 9.75 -6.50 4.40
CA GLU A 520 8.36 -6.92 4.59
C GLU A 520 8.21 -8.02 5.65
N ALA A 521 9.14 -8.98 5.69
CA ALA A 521 9.16 -10.00 6.74
C ALA A 521 9.38 -9.38 8.13
N ARG A 522 10.28 -8.39 8.24
CA ARG A 522 10.54 -7.66 9.49
C ARG A 522 9.32 -6.87 9.94
N GLU A 523 8.65 -6.15 9.04
CA GLU A 523 7.44 -5.40 9.35
C GLU A 523 6.29 -6.33 9.77
N GLY A 524 6.11 -7.45 9.08
CA GLY A 524 5.15 -8.48 9.46
C GLY A 524 5.37 -8.97 10.90
N LEU A 525 6.61 -9.29 11.27
CA LEU A 525 6.97 -9.72 12.63
C LEU A 525 6.70 -8.66 13.72
N ARG A 526 6.56 -7.37 13.37
CA ARG A 526 6.11 -6.33 14.34
C ARG A 526 4.62 -6.50 14.73
N LEU A 527 3.83 -7.15 13.87
CA LEU A 527 2.40 -7.40 14.10
C LEU A 527 2.13 -8.69 14.90
N ALA A 528 3.13 -9.51 15.20
CA ALA A 528 2.97 -10.77 15.95
C ALA A 528 2.24 -10.62 17.30
N ARG A 529 2.30 -9.44 17.92
CA ARG A 529 1.55 -9.14 19.15
C ARG A 529 0.02 -9.13 19.00
N PHE A 530 -0.48 -8.97 17.77
CA PHE A 530 -1.92 -9.00 17.44
C PHE A 530 -2.40 -10.42 17.14
N GLU A 531 -1.50 -11.40 17.10
CA GLU A 531 -1.84 -12.79 16.91
C GLU A 531 -2.48 -13.38 18.18
N PRO A 532 -3.56 -14.17 18.08
CA PRO A 532 -4.16 -14.82 19.22
C PRO A 532 -3.16 -15.73 19.96
N LYS A 533 -3.32 -15.89 21.27
CA LYS A 533 -2.36 -16.61 22.13
C LYS A 533 -2.09 -18.06 21.70
N ASN A 534 -3.04 -18.72 21.06
CA ASN A 534 -2.90 -20.10 20.57
C ASN A 534 -2.10 -20.23 19.28
N LEU A 535 -1.91 -19.13 18.53
CA LEU A 535 -1.17 -19.08 17.27
C LEU A 535 0.16 -18.32 17.41
N ARG A 536 0.26 -17.45 18.41
CA ARG A 536 1.46 -16.66 18.68
C ARG A 536 2.62 -17.58 19.07
N GLN A 537 3.68 -17.53 18.27
CA GLN A 537 4.95 -18.18 18.55
C GLN A 537 5.67 -17.52 19.74
N ASP A 538 6.56 -18.27 20.37
CA ASP A 538 7.38 -17.78 21.47
C ASP A 538 8.19 -16.55 21.05
N ASP A 539 8.32 -15.59 21.96
CA ASP A 539 9.06 -14.35 21.71
C ASP A 539 10.53 -14.64 21.33
N GLU A 540 11.09 -15.76 21.81
CA GLU A 540 12.42 -16.25 21.42
C GLU A 540 12.50 -16.61 19.93
N ILE A 541 11.50 -17.31 19.38
CA ILE A 541 11.44 -17.67 17.96
C ILE A 541 11.35 -16.41 17.11
N ILE A 542 10.52 -15.45 17.52
CA ILE A 542 10.37 -14.16 16.82
C ILE A 542 11.69 -13.39 16.83
N MET A 543 12.43 -13.41 17.96
CA MET A 543 13.75 -12.80 18.03
C MET A 543 14.75 -13.50 17.10
N ARG A 544 14.78 -14.84 17.07
CA ARG A 544 15.66 -15.60 16.16
C ARG A 544 15.39 -15.28 14.69
N LEU A 545 14.12 -15.18 14.28
CA LEU A 545 13.76 -14.78 12.91
C LEU A 545 14.21 -13.34 12.60
N LYS A 546 14.10 -12.41 13.55
CA LYS A 546 14.59 -11.03 13.37
C LYS A 546 16.10 -10.96 13.24
N THR A 547 16.83 -11.76 14.03
CA THR A 547 18.29 -11.89 13.91
C THR A 547 18.66 -12.43 12.53
N LEU A 548 18.01 -13.51 12.10
CA LEU A 548 18.26 -14.10 10.78
C LEU A 548 18.00 -13.12 9.62
N ILE A 549 16.97 -12.28 9.72
CA ILE A 549 16.74 -11.18 8.76
C ILE A 549 17.94 -10.23 8.75
N SER A 550 18.44 -9.81 9.91
CA SER A 550 19.62 -8.93 10.00
C SER A 550 20.85 -9.58 9.38
N ASP A 551 21.12 -10.84 9.72
CA ASP A 551 22.27 -11.57 9.21
C ASP A 551 22.20 -11.74 7.68
N THR A 552 20.99 -11.97 7.14
CA THR A 552 20.76 -12.09 5.69
C THR A 552 20.93 -10.73 4.99
N GLU A 553 20.50 -9.63 5.62
CA GLU A 553 20.74 -8.27 5.09
C GLU A 553 22.24 -7.97 5.03
N ASP A 554 22.98 -8.33 6.08
CA ASP A 554 24.43 -8.12 6.15
C ASP A 554 25.17 -8.91 5.08
N LEU A 555 24.78 -10.18 4.88
CA LEU A 555 25.30 -11.04 3.82
C LEU A 555 25.00 -10.47 2.43
N CYS A 556 23.78 -9.97 2.22
CA CYS A 556 23.35 -9.39 0.95
C CYS A 556 24.18 -8.14 0.59
N ARG A 557 24.49 -7.28 1.57
CA ARG A 557 25.38 -6.12 1.36
C ARG A 557 26.81 -6.53 1.01
N GLY A 558 27.33 -7.57 1.69
CA GLY A 558 28.66 -8.11 1.39
C GLY A 558 28.78 -8.69 -0.02
N LEU A 559 27.73 -9.37 -0.50
CA LEU A 559 27.67 -9.97 -1.83
C LEU A 559 27.63 -8.97 -2.98
N ALA A 560 27.10 -7.77 -2.75
CA ALA A 560 26.85 -6.78 -3.80
C ALA A 560 28.09 -6.35 -4.59
N PHE A 561 29.26 -6.38 -3.95
CA PHE A 561 30.51 -5.83 -4.50
C PHE A 561 31.69 -6.82 -4.44
N GLN A 562 31.43 -8.11 -4.21
CA GLN A 562 32.49 -9.13 -4.21
C GLN A 562 32.82 -9.58 -5.64
N PRO A 563 34.12 -9.66 -6.02
CA PRO A 563 34.53 -10.15 -7.32
C PRO A 563 34.20 -11.65 -7.50
N ALA A 564 33.83 -12.02 -8.72
CA ALA A 564 33.13 -13.25 -9.07
C ALA A 564 33.88 -14.58 -8.78
N ALA A 565 35.16 -14.53 -8.39
CA ALA A 565 36.06 -15.67 -8.47
C ALA A 565 36.57 -16.26 -7.13
N GLN A 566 36.50 -15.55 -5.99
CA GLN A 566 37.25 -15.99 -4.79
C GLN A 566 36.45 -16.34 -3.52
N THR A 567 35.15 -16.02 -3.42
CA THR A 567 34.43 -16.14 -2.12
C THR A 567 33.10 -16.91 -2.18
N TYR A 568 32.67 -17.35 -3.37
CA TYR A 568 31.34 -17.96 -3.58
C TYR A 568 31.12 -19.24 -2.75
N THR A 569 32.17 -20.03 -2.47
CA THR A 569 32.06 -21.24 -1.65
C THR A 569 31.78 -20.92 -0.18
N GLN A 570 32.37 -19.85 0.37
CA GLN A 570 32.12 -19.42 1.75
C GLN A 570 30.71 -18.84 1.86
N THR A 571 30.32 -17.97 0.94
CA THR A 571 28.97 -17.39 0.93
C THR A 571 27.88 -18.46 0.76
N ILE A 572 28.07 -19.44 -0.12
CA ILE A 572 27.14 -20.58 -0.25
C ILE A 572 27.07 -21.39 1.05
N SER A 573 28.20 -21.58 1.75
CA SER A 573 28.22 -22.26 3.05
C SER A 573 27.39 -21.49 4.09
N GLU A 574 27.54 -20.17 4.18
CA GLU A 574 26.77 -19.31 5.07
C GLU A 574 25.27 -19.33 4.73
N ILE A 575 24.91 -19.23 3.45
CA ILE A 575 23.50 -19.36 3.02
C ILE A 575 22.94 -20.72 3.43
N ASN A 576 23.69 -21.82 3.23
CA ASN A 576 23.26 -23.15 3.63
C ASN A 576 23.11 -23.26 5.17
N GLN A 577 24.00 -22.65 5.96
CA GLN A 577 23.89 -22.60 7.42
C GLN A 577 22.64 -21.81 7.85
N MET A 578 22.38 -20.65 7.25
CA MET A 578 21.18 -19.85 7.51
C MET A 578 19.90 -20.62 7.14
N GLN A 579 19.89 -21.34 6.03
CA GLN A 579 18.78 -22.23 5.64
C GLN A 579 18.58 -23.38 6.65
N GLN A 580 19.65 -23.95 7.18
CA GLN A 580 19.59 -24.97 8.25
C GLN A 580 19.08 -24.39 9.57
N LEU A 581 19.48 -23.18 9.94
CA LEU A 581 18.95 -22.49 11.12
C LEU A 581 17.47 -22.19 10.95
N LEU A 582 17.07 -21.71 9.77
CA LEU A 582 15.69 -21.43 9.42
C LEU A 582 14.83 -22.70 9.50
N SER A 583 15.29 -23.82 8.95
CA SER A 583 14.55 -25.09 8.99
C SER A 583 14.38 -25.63 10.42
N LYS A 584 15.36 -25.42 11.30
CA LYS A 584 15.27 -25.75 12.74
C LYS A 584 14.26 -24.88 13.50
N ILE A 585 13.91 -23.71 13.00
CA ILE A 585 12.89 -22.83 13.61
C ILE A 585 11.47 -23.31 13.28
N LYS A 586 11.29 -24.19 12.29
CA LYS A 586 9.97 -24.70 11.86
C LYS A 586 9.49 -25.91 12.66
N GLY A 587 10.39 -26.61 13.35
CA GLY A 587 10.10 -27.76 14.23
C GLY A 587 10.11 -27.33 15.69
#